data_AF-A0A3D3VZY8-F1
#
_entry.id   AF-A0A3D3VZY8-F1
#
_cell.length_a   1.000
_cell.length_b   1.000
_cell.length_c   1.000
_cell.angle_alpha   90.00
_cell.angle_beta   90.00
_cell.angle_gamma   90.00
#
_symmetry.space_group_name_H-M   'P 1'
#
loop_
_entity.id
_entity.type
_entity.pdbx_description
1 polymer ?
#
loop_
_entity_poly.entity_id
_entity_poly.type
_entity_poly.pdbx_seq_one_letter_code
_entity_poly.pdbx_strand_id
1 'polypeptide(L)'
;MLGAAGLHYSGRRVQKGFCAMAFRSQRFIQAANLRLDVPVSVSLAEFPDDAMRMALEDATLVAFDEVIQHCIRHDVDFLLLSGNVFIEADRSLRARLAIQRCFQQLHDAGIHVFVLPGDSDPAEAWRLVPDLPDNVTICYSSNPEPESLVDADTELPMTLVSSALWIGAADDFGIQVIARGGQQLQPFRIGVVSRSRYEEAQRMAALAASATDDVLLDLAVNPSSGEKVPEVQPPVDPHATHVSVWRSVEVEQGQRPARLPEQTMRRLHNRSETGEAATGGLERGFLSFADEVLRDGQLNFLALLGESDRVTLWRDQGVVHCPGTTQPRTQLESASGVCSLVQVSEQGEVTISPLDTSCIDWKQIELHVGAQTDTSTLLQQMRSRLLEERCGAADRIWSVQWILRGSLPVLRMLRECEFDTLLSLELDQLQATGRALQLLHDVRYLPDSWPAGNPAGGLPDQYQQHVSRPAMLGDAELTRVIESDRELSTAWKQRLLAVLSALDPEQILARIREDGAAWFEPRFDLQAAEEAEDPEIDSADYSPGPTDVTAEDLDAELEAAGEAESEESEPDDERERD
;
A
#
# COMPACT_ATOMS: atom_id res chain seq x y z
N MET A 1 -0.11 78.95 11.96
CA MET A 1 0.74 78.01 11.20
C MET A 1 1.17 76.91 12.14
N LEU A 2 0.82 75.65 11.80
CA LEU A 2 1.47 74.34 12.10
C LEU A 2 2.07 74.13 13.52
N GLY A 3 1.83 73.07 14.29
CA GLY A 3 1.29 71.73 14.04
C GLY A 3 2.03 70.71 14.94
N ALA A 4 1.36 69.58 15.25
CA ALA A 4 1.89 68.31 15.82
C ALA A 4 2.34 68.30 17.31
N ALA A 5 2.20 67.23 18.09
CA ALA A 5 1.44 65.98 18.05
C ALA A 5 1.44 65.40 19.49
N GLY A 6 0.32 64.87 19.96
CA GLY A 6 0.17 64.30 21.30
C GLY A 6 0.62 62.83 21.36
N LEU A 7 1.45 62.50 22.35
CA LEU A 7 1.75 61.13 22.76
C LEU A 7 0.92 60.79 24.00
N HIS A 8 -0.11 59.98 23.81
CA HIS A 8 -0.89 59.38 24.90
C HIS A 8 -0.15 58.15 25.46
N TYR A 9 0.26 58.25 26.72
CA TYR A 9 0.62 57.11 27.56
C TYR A 9 -0.65 56.31 27.90
N SER A 10 -0.77 55.06 27.46
CA SER A 10 -1.80 54.12 27.91
C SER A 10 -1.15 52.99 28.72
N GLY A 11 -1.72 52.72 29.88
CA GLY A 11 -1.17 51.82 30.89
C GLY A 11 -1.07 50.37 30.41
N ARG A 12 0.07 49.73 30.73
CA ARG A 12 0.21 48.28 30.71
C ARG A 12 -0.76 47.67 31.73
N ARG A 13 -1.90 47.16 31.24
CA ARG A 13 -2.63 46.10 31.94
C ARG A 13 -1.76 44.85 31.87
N VAL A 14 -1.35 44.35 33.03
CA VAL A 14 -0.82 43.01 33.21
C VAL A 14 -1.89 42.03 32.72
N GLN A 15 -1.68 41.46 31.52
CA GLN A 15 -2.41 40.26 31.11
C GLN A 15 -1.99 39.15 32.07
N LYS A 16 -2.94 38.70 32.89
CA LYS A 16 -2.83 37.49 33.69
C LYS A 16 -2.34 36.36 32.79
N GLY A 17 -1.22 35.74 33.17
CA GLY A 17 -0.64 34.63 32.45
C GLY A 17 -1.66 33.51 32.26
N PHE A 18 -1.82 33.07 31.02
CA PHE A 18 -2.28 31.72 30.75
C PHE A 18 -1.23 30.80 31.41
N CYS A 19 -1.61 30.11 32.49
CA CYS A 19 -0.82 28.98 32.96
C CYS A 19 -0.87 27.96 31.83
N ALA A 20 0.27 27.69 31.18
CA ALA A 20 0.35 26.61 30.20
C ALA A 20 -0.14 25.33 30.90
N MET A 21 -1.13 24.66 30.32
CA MET A 21 -1.57 23.38 30.86
C MET A 21 -0.40 22.41 30.68
N ALA A 22 0.08 21.81 31.78
CA ALA A 22 1.15 20.85 31.74
C ALA A 22 0.58 19.42 31.68
N PHE A 23 1.25 18.54 30.96
CA PHE A 23 1.02 17.09 30.96
C PHE A 23 2.20 16.41 31.67
N ARG A 24 2.02 15.17 32.13
CA ARG A 24 3.19 14.32 32.39
C ARG A 24 3.71 13.82 31.05
N SER A 25 5.03 13.82 30.87
CA SER A 25 5.59 13.17 29.70
C SER A 25 5.30 11.67 29.76
N GLN A 26 4.84 11.11 28.65
CA GLN A 26 4.47 9.71 28.54
C GLN A 26 4.77 9.20 27.13
N ARG A 27 4.94 7.89 27.02
CA ARG A 27 5.25 7.15 25.79
C ARG A 27 4.32 5.96 25.72
N PHE A 28 3.71 5.73 24.56
CA PHE A 28 2.91 4.54 24.34
C PHE A 28 3.10 4.02 22.92
N ILE A 29 2.87 2.73 22.72
CA ILE A 29 2.81 2.15 21.38
C ILE A 29 1.34 1.94 21.02
N GLN A 30 0.96 2.34 19.81
CA GLN A 30 -0.32 1.98 19.20
C GLN A 30 -0.08 0.91 18.12
N ALA A 31 -0.82 -0.19 18.20
CA ALA A 31 -0.84 -1.24 17.19
C ALA A 31 -2.29 -1.62 16.84
N ALA A 32 -2.54 -2.04 15.60
CA ALA A 32 -3.86 -2.40 15.11
C ALA A 32 -3.77 -3.50 14.04
N ASN A 33 -4.89 -4.14 13.75
CA ASN A 33 -5.00 -5.11 12.65
C ASN A 33 -3.95 -6.23 12.69
N LEU A 34 -3.62 -6.72 13.89
CA LEU A 34 -2.65 -7.79 14.10
C LEU A 34 -3.13 -9.09 13.44
N ARG A 35 -4.44 -9.35 13.47
CA ARG A 35 -5.10 -10.52 12.87
C ARG A 35 -4.31 -11.81 13.16
N LEU A 36 -4.02 -12.03 14.43
CA LEU A 36 -3.16 -13.10 14.91
C LEU A 36 -3.59 -14.47 14.39
N ASP A 37 -2.60 -15.30 14.06
CA ASP A 37 -2.75 -16.68 13.55
C ASP A 37 -3.46 -16.78 12.20
N VAL A 38 -3.55 -15.68 11.45
CA VAL A 38 -3.94 -15.73 10.04
C VAL A 38 -2.68 -15.66 9.18
N PRO A 39 -2.47 -16.65 8.29
CA PRO A 39 -1.22 -16.78 7.54
C PRO A 39 -1.05 -15.67 6.51
N VAL A 40 0.22 -15.40 6.20
CA VAL A 40 0.59 -14.56 5.07
C VAL A 40 0.37 -15.33 3.77
N SER A 41 -0.31 -14.70 2.81
CA SER A 41 -0.59 -15.26 1.49
C SER A 41 0.47 -14.80 0.50
N VAL A 42 1.29 -15.74 0.04
CA VAL A 42 2.27 -15.53 -1.04
C VAL A 42 1.85 -16.35 -2.25
N SER A 43 1.98 -15.77 -3.44
CA SER A 43 1.74 -16.47 -4.70
C SER A 43 2.93 -17.37 -5.02
N LEU A 44 2.94 -18.57 -4.46
CA LEU A 44 3.92 -19.60 -4.79
C LEU A 44 3.20 -20.83 -5.32
N ALA A 45 3.71 -21.40 -6.41
CA ALA A 45 3.21 -22.66 -6.94
C ALA A 45 3.53 -23.82 -5.98
N GLU A 46 4.73 -23.80 -5.37
CA GLU A 46 5.17 -24.77 -4.36
C GLU A 46 6.05 -24.05 -3.32
N PHE A 47 5.94 -24.46 -2.05
CA PHE A 47 6.80 -23.92 -0.98
C PHE A 47 8.15 -24.65 -0.97
N PRO A 48 9.29 -23.93 -0.85
CA PRO A 48 10.60 -24.55 -0.92
C PRO A 48 10.85 -25.60 0.19
N ASP A 49 10.35 -25.33 1.40
CA ASP A 49 10.44 -26.25 2.55
C ASP A 49 9.34 -26.01 3.60
N ASP A 50 9.22 -26.95 4.55
CA ASP A 50 8.27 -26.87 5.67
C ASP A 50 8.57 -25.70 6.62
N ALA A 51 9.84 -25.31 6.75
CA ALA A 51 10.26 -24.24 7.65
C ALA A 51 9.74 -22.88 7.17
N MET A 52 9.80 -22.64 5.86
CA MET A 52 9.25 -21.46 5.19
C MET A 52 7.74 -21.41 5.34
N ARG A 53 7.05 -22.54 5.08
CA ARG A 53 5.59 -22.62 5.28
C ARG A 53 5.21 -22.24 6.71
N MET A 54 5.89 -22.80 7.71
CA MET A 54 5.67 -22.45 9.12
C MET A 54 5.97 -20.97 9.40
N ALA A 55 7.01 -20.40 8.80
CA ALA A 55 7.33 -18.97 8.97
C ALA A 55 6.23 -18.06 8.40
N LEU A 56 5.62 -18.40 7.26
CA LEU A 56 4.48 -17.69 6.69
C LEU A 56 3.22 -17.82 7.55
N GLU A 57 2.99 -18.99 8.15
CA GLU A 57 1.89 -19.25 9.09
C GLU A 57 2.07 -18.47 10.41
N ASP A 58 3.30 -18.37 10.91
CA ASP A 58 3.62 -17.76 12.20
C ASP A 58 3.86 -16.25 12.13
N ALA A 59 3.92 -15.67 10.94
CA ALA A 59 4.37 -14.30 10.71
C ALA A 59 3.61 -13.25 11.54
N THR A 60 2.28 -13.36 11.65
CA THR A 60 1.47 -12.44 12.46
C THR A 60 1.74 -12.58 13.96
N LEU A 61 2.03 -13.80 14.43
CA LEU A 61 2.42 -14.05 15.81
C LEU A 61 3.83 -13.51 16.11
N VAL A 62 4.77 -13.68 15.18
CA VAL A 62 6.13 -13.14 15.29
C VAL A 62 6.11 -11.60 15.29
N ALA A 63 5.32 -10.97 14.41
CA ALA A 63 5.18 -9.53 14.40
C ALA A 63 4.57 -8.99 15.70
N PHE A 64 3.63 -9.72 16.30
CA PHE A 64 3.12 -9.36 17.62
C PHE A 64 4.18 -9.49 18.72
N ASP A 65 4.99 -10.54 18.70
CA ASP A 65 6.15 -10.64 19.61
C ASP A 65 7.09 -9.43 19.45
N GLU A 66 7.36 -8.98 18.22
CA GLU A 66 8.16 -7.77 17.97
C GLU A 66 7.49 -6.50 18.54
N VAL A 67 6.16 -6.36 18.45
CA VAL A 67 5.43 -5.26 19.13
C VAL A 67 5.70 -5.29 20.63
N ILE A 68 5.62 -6.45 21.28
CA ILE A 68 5.90 -6.60 22.72
C ILE A 68 7.36 -6.22 23.03
N GLN A 69 8.30 -6.68 22.22
CA GLN A 69 9.71 -6.33 22.38
C GLN A 69 9.95 -4.83 22.22
N HIS A 70 9.26 -4.16 21.30
CA HIS A 70 9.31 -2.71 21.16
C HIS A 70 8.75 -2.00 22.39
N CYS A 71 7.62 -2.44 22.95
CA CYS A 71 7.08 -1.87 24.20
C CYS A 71 8.12 -1.91 25.32
N ILE A 72 8.77 -3.06 25.51
CA ILE A 72 9.79 -3.25 26.55
C ILE A 72 11.05 -2.42 26.25
N ARG A 73 11.57 -2.48 25.01
CA ARG A 73 12.79 -1.75 24.60
C ARG A 73 12.65 -0.24 24.71
N HIS A 74 11.46 0.28 24.42
CA HIS A 74 11.18 1.71 24.44
C HIS A 74 10.68 2.23 25.78
N ASP A 75 10.50 1.35 26.79
CA ASP A 75 10.07 1.70 28.14
C ASP A 75 8.80 2.56 28.08
N VAL A 76 7.75 1.97 27.48
CA VAL A 76 6.47 2.65 27.27
C VAL A 76 5.55 2.48 28.49
N ASP A 77 4.75 3.49 28.77
CA ASP A 77 3.78 3.47 29.87
C ASP A 77 2.64 2.47 29.59
N PHE A 78 2.24 2.34 28.33
CA PHE A 78 1.21 1.39 27.91
C PHE A 78 1.28 1.01 26.42
N LEU A 79 0.64 -0.11 26.09
CA LEU A 79 0.29 -0.54 24.74
C LEU A 79 -1.19 -0.26 24.48
N LEU A 80 -1.50 0.44 23.39
CA LEU A 80 -2.85 0.67 22.90
C LEU A 80 -3.12 -0.22 21.68
N LEU A 81 -3.95 -1.25 21.85
CA LEU A 81 -4.43 -2.07 20.75
C LEU A 81 -5.73 -1.48 20.21
N SER A 82 -5.65 -0.85 19.04
CA SER A 82 -6.80 -0.20 18.39
C SER A 82 -7.46 -1.10 17.35
N GLY A 83 -7.97 -2.24 17.81
CA GLY A 83 -8.86 -3.15 17.07
C GLY A 83 -8.21 -4.20 16.17
N ASN A 84 -9.02 -5.23 15.86
CA ASN A 84 -8.71 -6.34 14.96
C ASN A 84 -7.43 -7.11 15.39
N VAL A 85 -7.32 -7.41 16.68
CA VAL A 85 -6.19 -8.18 17.23
C VAL A 85 -6.25 -9.63 16.75
N PHE A 86 -7.42 -10.24 16.77
CA PHE A 86 -7.67 -11.57 16.23
C PHE A 86 -8.99 -11.61 15.46
N ILE A 87 -9.30 -12.74 14.83
CA ILE A 87 -10.58 -12.97 14.14
C ILE A 87 -11.38 -13.99 14.94
N GLU A 88 -12.49 -13.55 15.55
CA GLU A 88 -13.31 -14.44 16.38
C GLU A 88 -13.93 -15.58 15.57
N ALA A 89 -14.28 -15.34 14.30
CA ALA A 89 -14.84 -16.36 13.42
C ALA A 89 -13.92 -17.59 13.27
N ASP A 90 -12.60 -17.38 13.33
CA ASP A 90 -11.60 -18.45 13.18
C ASP A 90 -11.42 -19.27 14.47
N ARG A 91 -11.84 -18.72 15.63
CA ARG A 91 -11.69 -19.33 16.96
C ARG A 91 -10.29 -19.90 17.24
N SER A 92 -9.26 -19.20 16.78
CA SER A 92 -7.88 -19.64 16.95
C SER A 92 -7.48 -19.72 18.43
N LEU A 93 -7.12 -20.93 18.88
CA LEU A 93 -6.53 -21.13 20.20
C LEU A 93 -5.10 -20.59 20.26
N ARG A 94 -4.34 -20.68 19.17
CA ARG A 94 -2.94 -20.20 19.10
C ARG A 94 -2.88 -18.69 19.31
N ALA A 95 -3.78 -17.94 18.67
CA ALA A 95 -3.91 -16.49 18.86
C ALA A 95 -4.18 -16.14 20.33
N ARG A 96 -5.13 -16.83 20.99
CA ARG A 96 -5.49 -16.56 22.40
C ARG A 96 -4.36 -16.88 23.37
N LEU A 97 -3.65 -17.99 23.17
CA LEU A 97 -2.47 -18.34 23.97
C LEU A 97 -1.32 -17.36 23.75
N ALA A 98 -1.12 -16.88 22.51
CA ALA A 98 -0.14 -15.85 22.21
C ALA A 98 -0.48 -14.53 22.92
N ILE A 99 -1.75 -14.09 22.88
CA ILE A 99 -2.25 -12.91 23.62
C ILE A 99 -1.91 -13.03 25.11
N GLN A 100 -2.29 -14.14 25.74
CA GLN A 100 -2.03 -14.37 27.17
C GLN A 100 -0.53 -14.29 27.49
N ARG A 101 0.29 -15.01 26.72
CA ARG A 101 1.76 -15.03 26.90
C ARG A 101 2.36 -13.63 26.75
N CYS A 102 1.97 -12.90 25.71
CA CYS A 102 2.50 -11.58 25.40
C CYS A 102 2.08 -10.53 26.44
N PHE A 103 0.83 -10.57 26.89
CA PHE A 103 0.36 -9.68 27.95
C PHE A 103 0.99 -9.98 29.30
N GLN A 104 1.28 -11.25 29.60
CA GLN A 104 2.05 -11.59 30.79
C GLN A 104 3.47 -11.00 30.75
N GLN A 105 4.13 -10.99 29.59
CA GLN A 105 5.44 -10.33 29.47
C GLN A 105 5.37 -8.82 29.74
N LEU A 106 4.32 -8.15 29.24
CA LEU A 106 4.10 -6.73 29.53
C LEU A 106 3.75 -6.49 31.00
N HIS A 107 2.96 -7.38 31.60
CA HIS A 107 2.66 -7.34 33.03
C HIS A 107 3.93 -7.40 33.87
N ASP A 108 4.83 -8.35 33.56
CA ASP A 108 6.10 -8.51 34.27
C ASP A 108 7.04 -7.31 34.09
N ALA A 109 6.89 -6.57 32.99
CA ALA A 109 7.58 -5.31 32.72
C ALA A 109 6.87 -4.08 33.33
N GLY A 110 5.69 -4.24 33.94
CA GLY A 110 4.90 -3.12 34.49
C GLY A 110 4.23 -2.23 33.44
N ILE A 111 4.01 -2.74 32.22
CA ILE A 111 3.43 -2.00 31.10
C ILE A 111 1.93 -2.31 31.01
N HIS A 112 1.09 -1.28 30.99
CA HIS A 112 -0.36 -1.43 30.89
C HIS A 112 -0.80 -1.74 29.46
N VAL A 113 -1.93 -2.42 29.28
CA VAL A 113 -2.50 -2.71 27.94
C VAL A 113 -3.94 -2.23 27.89
N PHE A 114 -4.21 -1.27 27.00
CA PHE A 114 -5.57 -0.89 26.64
C PHE A 114 -5.98 -1.57 25.34
N VAL A 115 -7.10 -2.27 25.37
CA VAL A 115 -7.67 -2.93 24.20
C VAL A 115 -8.94 -2.21 23.81
N LEU A 116 -8.94 -1.61 22.63
CA LEU A 116 -10.13 -1.14 21.94
C LEU A 116 -10.55 -2.27 20.99
N PRO A 117 -11.64 -2.99 21.25
CA PRO A 117 -12.05 -4.09 20.38
C PRO A 117 -12.32 -3.62 18.94
N GLY A 118 -12.22 -4.51 17.95
CA GLY A 118 -12.51 -4.21 16.55
C GLY A 118 -13.80 -4.88 16.09
N ASP A 119 -14.01 -4.86 14.77
CA ASP A 119 -15.13 -5.57 14.16
C ASP A 119 -14.86 -7.09 14.09
N SER A 120 -13.57 -7.50 14.00
CA SER A 120 -13.18 -8.91 13.93
C SER A 120 -13.02 -9.58 15.30
N ASP A 121 -12.77 -8.79 16.34
CA ASP A 121 -12.56 -9.20 17.74
C ASP A 121 -13.49 -8.41 18.67
N PRO A 122 -14.82 -8.65 18.61
CA PRO A 122 -15.78 -7.89 19.41
C PRO A 122 -15.54 -8.08 20.91
N ALA A 123 -16.07 -7.17 21.72
CA ALA A 123 -15.88 -7.15 23.17
C ALA A 123 -16.24 -8.48 23.87
N GLU A 124 -17.26 -9.19 23.36
CA GLU A 124 -17.68 -10.50 23.86
C GLU A 124 -16.61 -11.58 23.62
N ALA A 125 -15.87 -11.50 22.52
CA ALA A 125 -14.81 -12.44 22.18
C ALA A 125 -13.64 -12.33 23.17
N TRP A 126 -13.33 -11.11 23.61
CA TRP A 126 -12.29 -10.87 24.62
C TRP A 126 -12.59 -11.50 25.97
N ARG A 127 -13.87 -11.62 26.37
CA ARG A 127 -14.27 -12.33 27.60
C ARG A 127 -13.97 -13.83 27.56
N LEU A 128 -13.73 -14.38 26.38
CA LEU A 128 -13.40 -15.79 26.18
C LEU A 128 -11.89 -16.03 26.12
N VAL A 129 -11.06 -14.98 26.22
CA VAL A 129 -9.62 -15.12 26.37
C VAL A 129 -9.33 -15.50 27.82
N PRO A 130 -8.74 -16.70 28.08
CA PRO A 130 -8.53 -17.17 29.44
C PRO A 130 -7.43 -16.38 30.14
N ASP A 131 -7.57 -16.20 31.46
CA ASP A 131 -6.52 -15.77 32.38
C ASP A 131 -5.76 -14.51 31.91
N LEU A 132 -6.48 -13.48 31.47
CA LEU A 132 -5.89 -12.17 31.17
C LEU A 132 -5.29 -11.56 32.45
N PRO A 133 -4.04 -11.05 32.42
CA PRO A 133 -3.45 -10.43 33.61
C PRO A 133 -4.08 -9.07 33.93
N ASP A 134 -3.92 -8.62 35.18
CA ASP A 134 -4.58 -7.43 35.72
C ASP A 134 -4.13 -6.10 35.08
N ASN A 135 -3.03 -6.10 34.31
CA ASN A 135 -2.56 -4.95 33.54
C ASN A 135 -3.34 -4.75 32.22
N VAL A 136 -4.32 -5.60 31.91
CA VAL A 136 -5.10 -5.53 30.68
C VAL A 136 -6.46 -4.92 30.96
N THR A 137 -6.76 -3.82 30.27
CA THR A 137 -8.08 -3.17 30.31
C THR A 137 -8.73 -3.24 28.93
N ILE A 138 -9.86 -3.95 28.85
CA ILE A 138 -10.70 -3.98 27.67
C ILE A 138 -11.68 -2.79 27.75
N CYS A 139 -11.58 -1.87 26.80
CA CYS A 139 -12.40 -0.67 26.76
C CYS A 139 -13.72 -0.95 26.03
N TYR A 140 -14.80 -1.08 26.79
CA TYR A 140 -16.13 -1.36 26.25
C TYR A 140 -16.82 -0.07 25.77
N SER A 141 -17.42 -0.09 24.59
CA SER A 141 -18.19 1.07 24.09
C SER A 141 -19.41 1.41 24.95
N SER A 142 -19.94 0.42 25.66
CA SER A 142 -21.06 0.61 26.59
C SER A 142 -20.64 1.23 27.92
N ASN A 143 -19.35 1.39 28.19
CA ASN A 143 -18.88 2.05 29.42
C ASN A 143 -18.84 3.57 29.18
N PRO A 144 -19.71 4.37 29.84
CA PRO A 144 -19.68 5.82 29.70
C PRO A 144 -18.49 6.46 30.42
N GLU A 145 -17.90 5.77 31.41
CA GLU A 145 -16.74 6.25 32.12
C GLU A 145 -15.45 5.86 31.37
N PRO A 146 -14.49 6.78 31.19
CA PRO A 146 -13.22 6.46 30.57
C PRO A 146 -12.34 5.65 31.51
N GLU A 147 -11.59 4.72 30.91
CA GLU A 147 -10.57 3.95 31.60
C GLU A 147 -9.35 4.83 31.86
N SER A 148 -8.73 4.71 33.04
CA SER A 148 -7.66 5.62 33.46
C SER A 148 -6.36 4.90 33.76
N LEU A 149 -5.25 5.43 33.23
CA LEU A 149 -3.91 5.13 33.72
C LEU A 149 -3.52 6.15 34.78
N VAL A 150 -3.13 5.68 35.96
CA VAL A 150 -2.84 6.51 37.13
C VAL A 150 -1.34 6.63 37.36
N ASP A 151 -0.89 7.80 37.80
CA ASP A 151 0.48 8.03 38.22
C ASP A 151 0.77 7.30 39.53
N ALA A 152 1.80 6.45 39.55
CA ALA A 152 2.24 5.78 40.77
C ALA A 152 2.67 6.75 41.89
N ASP A 153 3.18 7.93 41.56
CA ASP A 153 3.69 8.90 42.55
C ASP A 153 2.58 9.79 43.12
N THR A 154 1.61 10.17 42.29
CA THR A 154 0.60 11.18 42.65
C THR A 154 -0.80 10.60 42.85
N GLU A 155 -1.03 9.35 42.46
CA GLU A 155 -2.35 8.70 42.41
C GLU A 155 -3.38 9.45 41.56
N LEU A 156 -2.93 10.35 40.68
CA LEU A 156 -3.78 11.13 39.78
C LEU A 156 -3.80 10.51 38.38
N PRO A 157 -4.92 10.62 37.64
CA PRO A 157 -5.01 10.10 36.28
C PRO A 157 -4.07 10.88 35.35
N MET A 158 -3.24 10.15 34.62
CA MET A 158 -2.33 10.69 33.61
C MET A 158 -2.85 10.50 32.20
N THR A 159 -3.52 9.38 31.96
CA THR A 159 -4.12 9.06 30.66
C THR A 159 -5.56 8.65 30.89
N LEU A 160 -6.46 9.11 30.04
CA LEU A 160 -7.86 8.68 29.99
C LEU A 160 -8.15 8.13 28.61
N VAL A 161 -8.68 6.91 28.54
CA VAL A 161 -9.08 6.23 27.31
C VAL A 161 -10.59 6.10 27.30
N SER A 162 -11.26 6.80 26.38
CA SER A 162 -12.71 6.76 26.23
C SER A 162 -13.12 5.96 25.01
N SER A 163 -13.79 4.82 25.25
CA SER A 163 -14.43 3.99 24.24
C SER A 163 -15.91 4.35 24.00
N ALA A 164 -16.50 5.26 24.78
CA ALA A 164 -17.89 5.68 24.62
C ALA A 164 -18.18 6.36 23.27
N LEU A 165 -17.14 6.79 22.54
CA LEU A 165 -17.23 7.51 21.25
C LEU A 165 -17.22 6.58 20.03
N TRP A 166 -17.46 5.28 20.25
CA TRP A 166 -17.41 4.20 19.26
C TRP A 166 -18.43 4.30 18.12
N ILE A 167 -19.46 5.10 18.29
CA ILE A 167 -20.59 5.26 17.38
C ILE A 167 -20.87 6.77 17.34
N GLY A 168 -21.14 7.33 16.16
CA GLY A 168 -21.49 8.74 15.98
C GLY A 168 -22.78 9.21 16.67
N ALA A 169 -23.27 8.47 17.67
CA ALA A 169 -24.12 8.98 18.71
C ALA A 169 -23.22 9.36 19.89
N ALA A 170 -23.00 10.67 20.07
CA ALA A 170 -22.91 11.15 21.43
C ALA A 170 -24.28 10.83 22.04
N ASP A 171 -24.42 9.71 22.74
CA ASP A 171 -25.63 9.41 23.51
C ASP A 171 -25.99 10.66 24.35
N ASP A 172 -27.26 10.83 24.69
CA ASP A 172 -27.79 11.91 25.57
C ASP A 172 -27.03 12.07 26.91
N PHE A 173 -26.11 11.14 27.21
CA PHE A 173 -25.15 11.15 28.31
C PHE A 173 -23.88 11.96 28.05
N GLY A 174 -23.82 12.70 26.94
CA GLY A 174 -22.85 13.74 26.58
C GLY A 174 -21.63 13.73 27.47
N ILE A 175 -20.59 13.02 27.03
CA ILE A 175 -19.26 12.89 27.63
C ILE A 175 -19.21 13.61 28.97
N GLN A 176 -19.43 12.89 30.09
CA GLN A 176 -19.25 13.54 31.38
C GLN A 176 -17.84 14.11 31.42
N VAL A 177 -17.77 15.43 31.31
CA VAL A 177 -16.53 16.20 31.37
C VAL A 177 -15.95 15.89 32.74
N ILE A 178 -15.00 14.94 32.78
CA ILE A 178 -14.29 14.65 34.01
C ILE A 178 -13.63 15.95 34.43
N ALA A 179 -14.00 16.35 35.65
CA ALA A 179 -13.75 17.61 36.30
C ALA A 179 -12.53 18.36 35.77
N ARG A 180 -12.73 19.65 35.45
CA ARG A 180 -11.66 20.65 35.57
C ARG A 180 -11.28 20.75 37.04
N GLY A 181 -10.50 19.80 37.53
CA GLY A 181 -9.74 19.98 38.75
C GLY A 181 -8.80 21.17 38.53
N GLY A 182 -8.72 22.08 39.49
CA GLY A 182 -7.76 23.19 39.50
C GLY A 182 -6.30 22.72 39.68
N GLN A 183 -5.94 21.61 39.03
CA GLN A 183 -4.64 20.97 39.11
C GLN A 183 -3.69 21.53 38.06
N GLN A 184 -2.41 21.47 38.40
CA GLN A 184 -1.32 21.99 37.57
C GLN A 184 -1.02 21.07 36.37
N LEU A 185 -1.40 19.79 36.45
CA LEU A 185 -1.25 18.75 35.43
C LEU A 185 -2.62 18.27 34.95
N GLN A 186 -2.78 18.06 33.64
CA GLN A 186 -3.99 17.49 33.05
C GLN A 186 -3.73 16.08 32.49
N PRO A 187 -4.72 15.19 32.54
CA PRO A 187 -4.62 13.90 31.88
C PRO A 187 -4.64 14.06 30.36
N PHE A 188 -3.82 13.28 29.68
CA PHE A 188 -3.88 13.10 28.23
C PHE A 188 -5.10 12.25 27.86
N ARG A 189 -5.95 12.75 26.96
CA ARG A 189 -7.22 12.11 26.63
C ARG A 189 -7.17 11.46 25.25
N ILE A 190 -7.47 10.17 25.22
CA ILE A 190 -7.53 9.33 24.04
C ILE A 190 -8.99 8.96 23.80
N GLY A 191 -9.51 9.29 22.61
CA GLY A 191 -10.79 8.79 22.13
C GLY A 191 -10.60 7.85 20.96
N VAL A 192 -11.71 7.37 20.43
CA VAL A 192 -11.75 6.31 19.42
C VAL A 192 -12.79 6.64 18.37
N VAL A 193 -12.47 6.39 17.09
CA VAL A 193 -13.43 6.49 15.98
C VAL A 193 -13.18 5.41 14.94
N SER A 194 -14.21 5.10 14.14
CA SER A 194 -14.11 4.24 12.97
C SER A 194 -14.71 4.95 11.76
N ARG A 195 -13.97 4.97 10.65
CA ARG A 195 -14.48 5.54 9.39
C ARG A 195 -15.61 4.70 8.82
N SER A 196 -15.47 3.37 8.79
CA SER A 196 -16.49 2.47 8.27
C SER A 196 -17.82 2.64 8.98
N ARG A 197 -17.79 2.77 10.32
CA ARG A 197 -19.00 3.00 11.14
C ARG A 197 -19.59 4.39 10.94
N TYR A 198 -18.76 5.42 10.76
CA TYR A 198 -19.26 6.75 10.39
C TYR A 198 -20.02 6.71 9.05
N GLU A 199 -19.42 6.08 8.04
CA GLU A 199 -20.03 5.97 6.71
C GLU A 199 -21.32 5.13 6.71
N GLU A 200 -21.35 4.07 7.51
CA GLU A 200 -22.55 3.26 7.72
C GLU A 200 -23.66 4.07 8.41
N ALA A 201 -23.34 4.81 9.47
CA ALA A 201 -24.30 5.69 10.14
C ALA A 201 -24.88 6.75 9.19
N GLN A 202 -24.04 7.37 8.36
CA GLN A 202 -24.50 8.33 7.34
C GLN A 202 -25.40 7.68 6.29
N ARG A 203 -25.06 6.46 5.84
CA ARG A 203 -25.91 5.68 4.92
C ARG A 203 -27.26 5.36 5.54
N MET A 204 -27.28 4.91 6.79
CA MET A 204 -28.52 4.60 7.51
C MET A 204 -29.39 5.83 7.74
N ALA A 205 -28.79 6.97 8.09
CA ALA A 205 -29.50 8.25 8.25
C ALA A 205 -30.10 8.74 6.92
N ALA A 206 -29.36 8.61 5.80
CA ALA A 206 -29.86 8.95 4.48
C ALA A 206 -31.02 8.05 4.05
N LEU A 207 -30.92 6.74 4.33
CA LEU A 207 -32.01 5.79 4.09
C LEU A 207 -33.26 6.16 4.90
N ALA A 208 -33.11 6.43 6.20
CA ALA A 208 -34.20 6.84 7.08
C ALA A 208 -34.86 8.16 6.61
N ALA A 209 -34.08 9.14 6.20
CA ALA A 209 -34.58 10.42 5.67
C ALA A 209 -35.28 10.28 4.30
N SER A 210 -34.94 9.25 3.52
CA SER A 210 -35.56 8.95 2.22
C SER A 210 -36.77 8.02 2.31
N ALA A 211 -37.00 7.38 3.46
CA ALA A 211 -38.11 6.47 3.67
C ALA A 211 -39.42 7.24 3.79
N THR A 212 -40.44 6.85 3.01
CA THR A 212 -41.82 7.34 3.18
C THR A 212 -42.41 6.81 4.49
N ASP A 213 -43.33 7.58 5.10
CA ASP A 213 -43.97 7.32 6.41
C ASP A 213 -44.40 5.85 6.66
N ASP A 214 -44.77 5.09 5.62
CA ASP A 214 -45.17 3.69 5.73
C ASP A 214 -44.02 2.71 6.08
N VAL A 215 -42.76 3.03 5.73
CA VAL A 215 -41.58 2.18 6.07
C VAL A 215 -40.99 2.55 7.43
N LEU A 216 -41.13 3.82 7.84
CA LEU A 216 -40.71 4.30 9.16
C LEU A 216 -41.52 3.65 10.29
N LEU A 217 -42.78 3.26 10.03
CA LEU A 217 -43.62 2.54 10.99
C LEU A 217 -43.15 1.09 11.27
N ASP A 218 -42.50 0.43 10.30
CA ASP A 218 -41.98 -0.94 10.46
C ASP A 218 -40.56 -0.99 11.06
N LEU A 219 -39.79 0.10 10.98
CA LEU A 219 -38.43 0.21 11.54
C LEU A 219 -38.38 0.88 12.92
N ALA A 220 -39.46 1.53 13.36
CA ALA A 220 -39.54 2.24 14.65
C ALA A 220 -39.98 1.36 15.84
N VAL A 221 -39.69 0.06 15.81
CA VAL A 221 -39.91 -0.83 16.96
C VAL A 221 -38.71 -1.76 17.12
N ASN A 222 -37.97 -1.59 18.23
CA ASN A 222 -37.02 -2.58 18.68
C ASN A 222 -37.78 -3.88 19.03
N PRO A 223 -37.56 -5.02 18.33
CA PRO A 223 -38.38 -6.24 18.50
C PRO A 223 -38.21 -6.90 19.87
N SER A 224 -37.29 -6.42 20.71
CA SER A 224 -37.03 -6.93 22.06
C SER A 224 -37.57 -6.06 23.20
N SER A 225 -37.81 -4.76 23.01
CA SER A 225 -38.15 -3.83 24.10
C SER A 225 -39.34 -2.88 23.85
N GLY A 226 -39.78 -2.68 22.60
CA GLY A 226 -41.01 -1.93 22.30
C GLY A 226 -40.98 -0.41 22.54
N GLU A 227 -39.84 0.22 22.81
CA GLU A 227 -39.72 1.68 22.94
C GLU A 227 -39.33 2.38 21.62
N LYS A 228 -39.87 3.59 21.42
CA LYS A 228 -39.62 4.45 20.26
C LYS A 228 -38.31 5.22 20.41
N VAL A 229 -37.48 5.21 19.36
CA VAL A 229 -36.26 6.04 19.24
C VAL A 229 -36.66 7.49 18.92
N PRO A 230 -36.12 8.52 19.60
CA PRO A 230 -36.37 9.92 19.27
C PRO A 230 -35.61 10.37 18.01
N GLU A 231 -36.26 11.19 17.18
CA GLU A 231 -35.74 11.77 15.94
C GLU A 231 -34.53 12.70 16.19
N VAL A 232 -33.43 12.48 15.46
CA VAL A 232 -32.27 13.38 15.41
C VAL A 232 -32.22 14.07 14.05
N GLN A 233 -32.26 15.40 14.03
CA GLN A 233 -32.05 16.20 12.81
C GLN A 233 -30.55 16.48 12.61
N PRO A 234 -30.04 16.42 11.37
CA PRO A 234 -28.65 16.74 11.09
C PRO A 234 -28.40 18.27 11.15
N PRO A 235 -27.25 18.73 11.67
CA PRO A 235 -26.91 20.15 11.65
C PRO A 235 -26.46 20.59 10.24
N VAL A 236 -26.95 21.75 9.81
CA VAL A 236 -26.51 22.46 8.60
C VAL A 236 -25.67 23.65 9.05
N ASP A 237 -24.36 23.65 8.77
CA ASP A 237 -23.48 24.81 9.06
C ASP A 237 -23.16 25.62 7.79
N PRO A 238 -23.57 26.90 7.69
CA PRO A 238 -23.25 27.79 6.58
C PRO A 238 -21.86 28.47 6.67
N HIS A 239 -21.04 28.18 7.68
CA HIS A 239 -19.75 28.86 7.93
C HIS A 239 -18.53 27.94 7.99
N ALA A 240 -18.39 27.04 7.00
CA ALA A 240 -17.15 26.28 6.81
C ALA A 240 -15.99 27.20 6.36
N THR A 241 -15.17 27.68 7.31
CA THR A 241 -13.93 28.42 7.04
C THR A 241 -12.73 27.49 7.11
N HIS A 242 -11.93 27.50 6.03
CA HIS A 242 -10.60 26.91 5.83
C HIS A 242 -10.19 25.72 6.71
N VAL A 243 -10.48 24.51 6.23
CA VAL A 243 -9.87 23.27 6.73
C VAL A 243 -8.48 23.13 6.11
N SER A 244 -7.42 23.12 6.94
CA SER A 244 -6.08 22.75 6.51
C SER A 244 -5.86 21.26 6.78
N VAL A 245 -5.64 20.49 5.72
CA VAL A 245 -5.39 19.04 5.77
C VAL A 245 -3.90 18.82 5.49
N TRP A 246 -3.23 18.13 6.39
CA TRP A 246 -1.84 17.69 6.21
C TRP A 246 -1.85 16.17 6.17
N ARG A 247 -1.73 15.59 4.98
CA ARG A 247 -1.44 14.16 4.84
C ARG A 247 0.09 14.00 4.90
N SER A 248 0.59 13.37 5.94
CA SER A 248 1.99 12.97 6.03
C SER A 248 2.24 11.75 5.17
N VAL A 249 2.28 11.92 3.84
CA VAL A 249 2.71 10.83 2.94
C VAL A 249 4.24 10.69 2.93
N GLU A 250 5.02 11.70 3.35
CA GLU A 250 6.48 11.68 3.18
C GLU A 250 7.27 12.38 4.30
N VAL A 251 6.91 12.20 5.57
CA VAL A 251 7.76 12.70 6.67
C VAL A 251 8.27 11.51 7.48
N GLU A 252 9.51 11.10 7.21
CA GLU A 252 10.27 10.04 7.92
C GLU A 252 10.29 10.24 9.45
N GLN A 253 9.85 11.38 9.98
CA GLN A 253 9.85 11.69 11.42
C GLN A 253 8.49 12.07 12.03
N GLY A 254 7.38 12.03 11.29
CA GLY A 254 6.02 12.17 11.85
C GLY A 254 5.78 13.35 12.81
N GLN A 255 6.59 14.41 12.73
CA GLN A 255 6.39 15.64 13.51
C GLN A 255 5.29 16.49 12.88
N ARG A 256 4.61 17.29 13.70
CA ARG A 256 3.65 18.28 13.19
C ARG A 256 4.36 19.19 12.16
N PRO A 257 3.85 19.33 10.93
CA PRO A 257 4.46 20.20 9.93
C PRO A 257 4.57 21.64 10.46
N ALA A 258 5.71 22.29 10.27
CA ALA A 258 5.89 23.70 10.61
C ALA A 258 4.89 24.55 9.82
N ARG A 259 4.22 25.52 10.49
CA ARG A 259 3.32 26.48 9.84
C ARG A 259 4.12 27.32 8.83
N LEU A 260 4.09 26.93 7.55
CA LEU A 260 4.56 27.80 6.48
C LEU A 260 3.58 28.97 6.34
N PRO A 261 4.07 30.23 6.23
CA PRO A 261 3.22 31.38 5.94
C PRO A 261 2.39 31.15 4.67
N GLU A 262 1.14 31.61 4.67
CA GLU A 262 0.04 31.30 3.73
C GLU A 262 0.30 31.51 2.21
N GLN A 263 1.52 31.75 1.74
CA GLN A 263 1.79 32.21 0.38
C GLN A 263 2.58 31.25 -0.51
N THR A 264 2.71 29.97 -0.18
CA THR A 264 3.37 29.03 -1.11
C THR A 264 2.76 27.63 -1.11
N MET A 265 1.45 27.52 -1.38
CA MET A 265 0.84 26.24 -1.76
C MET A 265 1.12 25.96 -3.24
N ARG A 266 2.03 25.03 -3.54
CA ARG A 266 2.07 24.36 -4.85
C ARG A 266 0.97 23.30 -4.86
N ARG A 267 -0.03 23.48 -5.74
CA ARG A 267 -1.02 22.45 -6.08
C ARG A 267 -0.30 21.24 -6.67
N LEU A 268 -0.18 20.15 -5.91
CA LEU A 268 0.04 18.83 -6.51
C LEU A 268 -1.29 18.42 -7.17
N HIS A 269 -1.26 18.31 -8.49
CA HIS A 269 -2.38 17.86 -9.30
C HIS A 269 -2.69 16.39 -8.98
N ASN A 270 -3.93 16.11 -8.57
CA ASN A 270 -4.52 14.78 -8.69
C ASN A 270 -4.48 14.37 -10.17
N ARG A 271 -4.10 13.12 -10.43
CA ARG A 271 -4.22 12.50 -11.76
C ARG A 271 -5.11 11.26 -11.64
N SER A 272 -6.42 11.48 -11.62
CA SER A 272 -7.44 10.50 -12.04
C SER A 272 -8.82 11.17 -12.04
N GLU A 273 -9.16 11.86 -13.13
CA GLU A 273 -10.51 12.32 -13.37
C GLU A 273 -11.36 11.16 -13.88
N THR A 274 -12.27 10.65 -13.04
CA THR A 274 -13.69 10.35 -13.34
C THR A 274 -14.28 9.48 -12.20
N GLY A 275 -14.80 10.14 -11.15
CA GLY A 275 -15.51 9.47 -10.05
C GLY A 275 -15.60 10.25 -8.72
N GLU A 276 -14.77 11.29 -8.52
CA GLU A 276 -14.45 11.85 -7.18
C GLU A 276 -15.50 12.77 -6.51
N ALA A 277 -16.64 13.08 -7.14
CA ALA A 277 -17.56 14.07 -6.57
C ALA A 277 -18.27 13.58 -5.29
N ALA A 278 -18.53 12.28 -5.16
CA ALA A 278 -19.20 11.69 -3.99
C ALA A 278 -18.21 11.31 -2.86
N THR A 279 -17.04 10.79 -3.23
CA THR A 279 -16.00 10.37 -2.26
C THR A 279 -15.36 11.56 -1.55
N GLY A 280 -15.15 12.69 -2.25
CA GLY A 280 -14.65 13.91 -1.63
C GLY A 280 -15.60 14.54 -0.60
N GLY A 281 -16.91 14.26 -0.70
CA GLY A 281 -17.92 14.70 0.27
C GLY A 281 -17.86 13.91 1.57
N LEU A 282 -17.79 12.57 1.48
CA LEU A 282 -17.69 11.67 2.62
C LEU A 282 -16.40 11.89 3.42
N GLU A 283 -15.27 12.08 2.73
CA GLU A 283 -14.00 12.34 3.40
C GLU A 283 -14.04 13.67 4.17
N ARG A 284 -14.58 14.73 3.57
CA ARG A 284 -14.76 16.02 4.26
C ARG A 284 -15.71 15.90 5.44
N GLY A 285 -16.80 15.14 5.30
CA GLY A 285 -17.75 14.88 6.38
C GLY A 285 -17.09 14.18 7.56
N PHE A 286 -16.30 13.13 7.31
CA PHE A 286 -15.57 12.42 8.34
C PHE A 286 -14.56 13.31 9.07
N LEU A 287 -13.84 14.18 8.36
CA LEU A 287 -12.88 15.11 8.97
C LEU A 287 -13.56 16.14 9.88
N SER A 288 -14.72 16.67 9.47
CA SER A 288 -15.52 17.57 10.31
C SER A 288 -16.04 16.85 11.56
N PHE A 289 -16.54 15.62 11.40
CA PHE A 289 -16.96 14.79 12.52
C PHE A 289 -15.80 14.53 13.50
N ALA A 290 -14.60 14.21 13.01
CA ALA A 290 -13.43 14.02 13.86
C ALA A 290 -13.05 15.30 14.64
N ASP A 291 -13.17 16.48 14.02
CA ASP A 291 -12.95 17.76 14.71
C ASP A 291 -13.97 18.04 15.82
N GLU A 292 -15.24 17.72 15.57
CA GLU A 292 -16.32 17.85 16.55
C GLU A 292 -16.05 16.93 17.74
N VAL A 293 -15.74 15.65 17.49
CA VAL A 293 -15.41 14.68 18.53
C VAL A 293 -14.18 15.12 19.35
N LEU A 294 -13.11 15.58 18.69
CA LEU A 294 -11.92 16.10 19.37
C LEU A 294 -12.26 17.32 20.25
N ARG A 295 -13.10 18.24 19.76
CA ARG A 295 -13.47 19.47 20.45
C ARG A 295 -14.40 19.20 21.64
N ASP A 296 -15.48 18.46 21.41
CA ASP A 296 -16.54 18.23 22.39
C ASP A 296 -16.05 17.30 23.50
N GLY A 297 -15.26 16.29 23.15
CA GLY A 297 -14.59 15.40 24.11
C GLY A 297 -13.33 15.97 24.74
N GLN A 298 -12.86 17.15 24.29
CA GLN A 298 -11.58 17.75 24.70
C GLN A 298 -10.42 16.74 24.63
N LEU A 299 -10.39 15.98 23.52
CA LEU A 299 -9.45 14.90 23.30
C LEU A 299 -8.14 15.43 22.71
N ASN A 300 -7.03 14.78 23.07
CA ASN A 300 -5.71 15.09 22.52
C ASN A 300 -5.33 14.15 21.37
N PHE A 301 -5.85 12.92 21.42
CA PHE A 301 -5.54 11.85 20.49
C PHE A 301 -6.80 11.06 20.16
N LEU A 302 -6.95 10.67 18.90
CA LEU A 302 -8.07 9.88 18.40
C LEU A 302 -7.53 8.64 17.68
N ALA A 303 -7.75 7.46 18.27
CA ALA A 303 -7.39 6.19 17.66
C ALA A 303 -8.40 5.86 16.55
N LEU A 304 -7.92 5.75 15.32
CA LEU A 304 -8.73 5.40 14.15
C LEU A 304 -8.68 3.88 13.93
N LEU A 305 -9.84 3.24 14.09
CA LEU A 305 -10.07 1.82 13.90
C LEU A 305 -10.37 1.49 12.42
N GLY A 306 -10.02 0.28 12.01
CA GLY A 306 -10.51 -0.36 10.78
C GLY A 306 -9.77 0.01 9.49
N GLU A 307 -8.90 1.03 9.50
CA GLU A 307 -8.02 1.33 8.37
C GLU A 307 -6.86 0.32 8.34
N SER A 308 -6.60 -0.26 7.17
CA SER A 308 -5.46 -1.18 7.00
C SER A 308 -4.14 -0.43 6.79
N ASP A 309 -4.23 0.74 6.15
CA ASP A 309 -3.08 1.60 5.90
C ASP A 309 -2.81 2.54 7.08
N ARG A 310 -1.53 2.88 7.25
CA ARG A 310 -1.12 3.86 8.25
C ARG A 310 -1.59 5.26 7.84
N VAL A 311 -2.32 5.93 8.74
CA VAL A 311 -2.88 7.27 8.51
C VAL A 311 -2.63 8.17 9.71
N THR A 312 -2.12 9.38 9.48
CA THR A 312 -1.98 10.43 10.52
C THR A 312 -2.58 11.73 10.03
N LEU A 313 -3.56 12.26 10.77
CA LEU A 313 -4.26 13.50 10.45
C LEU A 313 -4.09 14.48 11.61
N TRP A 314 -3.29 15.51 11.40
CA TRP A 314 -3.09 16.59 12.36
C TRP A 314 -4.28 17.56 12.33
N ARG A 315 -4.93 17.77 13.46
CA ARG A 315 -6.05 18.71 13.65
C ARG A 315 -5.65 19.83 14.61
N ASP A 316 -6.51 20.83 14.75
CA ASP A 316 -6.22 21.97 15.62
C ASP A 316 -6.23 21.60 17.12
N GLN A 317 -7.13 20.69 17.52
CA GLN A 317 -7.31 20.27 18.92
C GLN A 317 -6.48 19.02 19.30
N GLY A 318 -6.08 18.22 18.32
CA GLY A 318 -5.41 16.94 18.56
C GLY A 318 -4.96 16.24 17.28
N VAL A 319 -4.67 14.95 17.39
CA VAL A 319 -4.24 14.12 16.25
C VAL A 319 -5.15 12.91 16.11
N VAL A 320 -5.48 12.55 14.86
CA VAL A 320 -6.17 11.30 14.54
C VAL A 320 -5.17 10.35 13.91
N HIS A 321 -5.08 9.13 14.42
CA HIS A 321 -4.05 8.19 13.98
C HIS A 321 -4.52 6.74 13.90
N CYS A 322 -4.19 6.11 12.77
CA CYS A 322 -4.19 4.66 12.60
C CYS A 322 -2.75 4.19 12.31
N PRO A 323 -2.21 3.21 13.05
CA PRO A 323 -0.86 2.70 12.81
C PRO A 323 -0.76 1.81 11.56
N GLY A 324 -1.89 1.31 11.03
CA GLY A 324 -1.93 0.30 9.96
C GLY A 324 -1.89 -1.12 10.51
N THR A 325 -1.49 -2.10 9.69
CA THR A 325 -1.24 -3.49 10.13
C THR A 325 0.23 -3.70 10.53
N THR A 326 0.46 -4.60 11.48
CA THR A 326 1.81 -4.95 11.99
C THR A 326 2.54 -5.97 11.13
N GLN A 327 1.81 -6.77 10.35
CA GLN A 327 2.34 -7.70 9.36
C GLN A 327 1.40 -7.68 8.15
N PRO A 328 1.83 -7.13 7.00
CA PRO A 328 1.08 -7.29 5.77
C PRO A 328 0.91 -8.76 5.47
N ARG A 329 -0.25 -9.14 4.95
CA ARG A 329 -0.53 -10.55 4.57
C ARG A 329 -0.61 -10.75 3.07
N THR A 330 -0.66 -9.67 2.31
CA THR A 330 -0.76 -9.68 0.87
C THR A 330 0.04 -8.52 0.30
N GLN A 331 0.38 -8.58 -0.98
CA GLN A 331 1.07 -7.49 -1.68
C GLN A 331 0.31 -6.16 -1.63
N LEU A 332 -1.03 -6.18 -1.53
CA LEU A 332 -1.85 -4.96 -1.40
C LEU A 332 -1.62 -4.23 -0.07
N GLU A 333 -1.18 -4.94 0.96
CA GLU A 333 -0.91 -4.39 2.28
C GLU A 333 0.58 -4.01 2.46
N SER A 334 1.42 -4.16 1.42
CA SER A 334 2.89 -4.06 1.49
C SER A 334 3.43 -2.71 1.97
N ALA A 335 2.64 -1.64 1.89
CA ALA A 335 3.01 -0.32 2.42
C ALA A 335 2.86 -0.22 3.95
N SER A 336 2.37 -1.26 4.62
CA SER A 336 2.20 -1.37 6.07
C SER A 336 3.22 -2.36 6.67
N GLY A 337 3.11 -2.69 7.96
CA GLY A 337 4.09 -3.54 8.67
C GLY A 337 4.74 -2.87 9.86
N VAL A 338 4.07 -1.88 10.43
CA VAL A 338 4.60 -1.07 11.52
C VAL A 338 3.58 -0.94 12.65
N CYS A 339 4.09 -0.70 13.85
CA CYS A 339 3.33 -0.06 14.91
C CYS A 339 3.83 1.38 15.10
N SER A 340 3.12 2.18 15.89
CA SER A 340 3.48 3.58 16.11
C SER A 340 3.90 3.82 17.54
N LEU A 341 5.13 4.31 17.73
CA LEU A 341 5.57 4.89 19.00
C LEU A 341 5.10 6.33 19.08
N VAL A 342 4.24 6.60 20.06
CA VAL A 342 3.70 7.91 20.35
C VAL A 342 4.37 8.46 21.60
N GLN A 343 4.91 9.67 21.51
CA GLN A 343 5.53 10.37 22.62
C GLN A 343 4.78 11.67 22.88
N VAL A 344 4.46 11.92 24.14
CA VAL A 344 3.77 13.13 24.59
C VAL A 344 4.72 13.92 25.49
N SER A 345 4.96 15.18 25.16
CA SER A 345 5.78 16.10 25.96
C SER A 345 4.99 16.70 27.13
N GLU A 346 5.68 17.33 28.08
CA GLU A 346 5.03 18.06 29.17
C GLU A 346 4.16 19.24 28.69
N GLN A 347 4.34 19.69 27.44
CA GLN A 347 3.53 20.72 26.81
C GLN A 347 2.32 20.15 26.05
N GLY A 348 2.18 18.82 26.00
CA GLY A 348 1.16 18.12 25.24
C GLY A 348 1.47 17.98 23.76
N GLU A 349 2.72 18.24 23.35
CA GLU A 349 3.14 18.00 21.97
C GLU A 349 3.26 16.50 21.72
N VAL A 350 2.62 16.03 20.65
CA VAL A 350 2.62 14.63 20.24
C VAL A 350 3.62 14.44 19.12
N THR A 351 4.48 13.43 19.23
CA THR A 351 5.33 12.93 18.14
C THR A 351 4.99 11.48 17.88
N ILE A 352 4.86 11.10 16.60
CA ILE A 352 4.48 9.74 16.20
C ILE A 352 5.56 9.20 15.26
N SER A 353 6.27 8.16 15.68
CA SER A 353 7.31 7.51 14.87
C SER A 353 6.91 6.06 14.53
N PRO A 354 7.16 5.59 13.31
CA PRO A 354 6.91 4.19 12.96
C PRO A 354 7.98 3.28 13.58
N LEU A 355 7.57 2.11 14.02
CA LEU A 355 8.43 1.02 14.46
C LEU A 355 8.15 -0.20 13.60
N ASP A 356 9.19 -0.70 12.95
CA ASP A 356 9.11 -1.88 12.07
C ASP A 356 8.82 -3.16 12.87
N THR A 357 7.80 -3.90 12.45
CA THR A 357 7.35 -5.14 13.09
C THR A 357 7.22 -6.30 12.09
N SER A 358 7.22 -6.03 10.78
CA SER A 358 7.01 -7.06 9.78
C SER A 358 8.22 -7.96 9.63
N CYS A 359 8.01 -9.26 9.78
CA CYS A 359 9.05 -10.25 9.53
C CYS A 359 9.09 -10.71 8.06
N ILE A 360 7.99 -10.50 7.33
CA ILE A 360 7.88 -10.71 5.89
C ILE A 360 7.59 -9.37 5.22
N ASP A 361 8.40 -9.00 4.25
CA ASP A 361 8.24 -7.79 3.45
C ASP A 361 8.09 -8.11 1.96
N TRP A 362 7.44 -7.23 1.20
CA TRP A 362 7.19 -7.40 -0.24
C TRP A 362 8.04 -6.41 -1.01
N LYS A 363 8.82 -6.93 -1.96
CA LYS A 363 9.61 -6.13 -2.89
C LYS A 363 9.06 -6.32 -4.30
N GLN A 364 8.83 -5.23 -5.01
CA GLN A 364 8.45 -5.28 -6.42
C GLN A 364 9.55 -4.60 -7.23
N ILE A 365 10.27 -5.38 -8.03
CA ILE A 365 11.45 -4.91 -8.75
C ILE A 365 11.24 -5.12 -10.24
N GLU A 366 11.24 -4.03 -10.99
CA GLU A 366 11.14 -4.05 -12.44
C GLU A 366 12.53 -4.02 -13.09
N LEU A 367 12.74 -4.91 -14.06
CA LEU A 367 13.95 -5.01 -14.86
C LEU A 367 13.60 -5.07 -16.34
N HIS A 368 14.39 -4.35 -17.14
CA HIS A 368 14.33 -4.44 -18.59
C HIS A 368 15.44 -5.37 -19.10
N VAL A 369 15.07 -6.43 -19.79
CA VAL A 369 15.94 -7.47 -20.33
C VAL A 369 16.23 -7.15 -21.79
N GLY A 370 17.48 -6.78 -22.07
CA GLY A 370 17.94 -6.50 -23.43
C GLY A 370 18.06 -7.76 -24.29
N ALA A 371 18.05 -7.58 -25.62
CA ALA A 371 18.05 -8.68 -26.60
C ALA A 371 19.21 -9.69 -26.47
N GLN A 372 20.37 -9.22 -25.98
CA GLN A 372 21.60 -10.01 -25.84
C GLN A 372 21.94 -10.34 -24.37
N THR A 373 20.97 -10.22 -23.46
CA THR A 373 21.21 -10.46 -22.03
C THR A 373 21.24 -11.96 -21.77
N ASP A 374 22.38 -12.46 -21.27
CA ASP A 374 22.48 -13.84 -20.83
C ASP A 374 21.95 -14.01 -19.39
N THR A 375 21.70 -15.26 -19.01
CA THR A 375 21.14 -15.63 -17.70
C THR A 375 22.05 -15.17 -16.54
N SER A 376 23.36 -15.29 -16.70
CA SER A 376 24.33 -14.91 -15.65
C SER A 376 24.34 -13.41 -15.42
N THR A 377 24.30 -12.60 -16.49
CA THR A 377 24.24 -11.14 -16.38
C THR A 377 22.93 -10.70 -15.75
N LEU A 378 21.81 -11.34 -16.12
CA LEU A 378 20.51 -11.04 -15.52
C LEU A 378 20.50 -11.35 -14.01
N LEU A 379 21.01 -12.51 -13.58
CA LEU A 379 21.12 -12.84 -12.15
C LEU A 379 22.01 -11.86 -11.39
N GLN A 380 23.13 -11.42 -11.98
CA GLN A 380 23.98 -10.41 -11.37
C GLN A 380 23.27 -9.06 -11.24
N GLN A 381 22.50 -8.65 -12.25
CA GLN A 381 21.67 -7.44 -12.19
C GLN A 381 20.59 -7.54 -11.11
N MET A 382 19.88 -8.67 -11.04
CA MET A 382 18.88 -8.95 -10.00
C MET A 382 19.50 -8.87 -8.61
N ARG A 383 20.65 -9.50 -8.40
CA ARG A 383 21.39 -9.40 -7.13
C ARG A 383 21.76 -7.97 -6.77
N SER A 384 22.23 -7.18 -7.75
CA SER A 384 22.55 -5.77 -7.52
C SER A 384 21.32 -4.99 -7.06
N ARG A 385 20.16 -5.20 -7.70
CA ARG A 385 18.91 -4.56 -7.30
C ARG A 385 18.45 -4.96 -5.90
N LEU A 386 18.56 -6.23 -5.54
CA LEU A 386 18.23 -6.69 -4.19
C LEU A 386 19.08 -6.00 -3.11
N LEU A 387 20.35 -5.72 -3.40
CA LEU A 387 21.25 -5.01 -2.48
C LEU A 387 20.97 -3.51 -2.37
N GLU A 388 20.25 -2.92 -3.33
CA GLU A 388 19.81 -1.52 -3.29
C GLU A 388 18.58 -1.32 -2.39
N GLU A 389 17.81 -2.38 -2.15
CA GLU A 389 16.59 -2.34 -1.33
C GLU A 389 16.89 -2.11 0.16
N ARG A 390 16.03 -1.31 0.81
CA ARG A 390 16.12 -1.10 2.26
C ARG A 390 15.59 -2.32 3.00
N CYS A 391 16.39 -2.80 3.94
CA CYS A 391 16.02 -3.87 4.87
C CYS A 391 15.52 -3.29 6.19
N GLY A 392 14.33 -3.73 6.58
CA GLY A 392 13.75 -3.53 7.91
C GLY A 392 14.58 -4.21 9.00
N ALA A 393 14.40 -3.76 10.23
CA ALA A 393 15.07 -4.37 11.38
C ALA A 393 14.44 -5.72 11.74
N ALA A 394 13.13 -5.89 11.46
CA ALA A 394 12.39 -7.11 11.75
C ALA A 394 12.44 -8.14 10.60
N ASP A 395 12.82 -7.71 9.39
CA ASP A 395 12.87 -8.53 8.18
C ASP A 395 13.58 -9.87 8.40
N ARG A 396 12.91 -10.93 7.96
CA ARG A 396 13.42 -12.30 7.93
C ARG A 396 13.27 -12.91 6.55
N ILE A 397 12.16 -12.61 5.89
CA ILE A 397 11.80 -13.12 4.57
C ILE A 397 11.39 -11.96 3.68
N TRP A 398 11.83 -11.94 2.43
CA TRP A 398 11.23 -11.08 1.41
C TRP A 398 10.49 -11.89 0.36
N SER A 399 9.27 -11.47 0.07
CA SER A 399 8.54 -11.88 -1.13
C SER A 399 8.88 -10.90 -2.25
N VAL A 400 9.77 -11.30 -3.16
CA VAL A 400 10.25 -10.47 -4.26
C VAL A 400 9.51 -10.83 -5.53
N GLN A 401 8.66 -9.91 -6.00
CA GLN A 401 8.06 -9.98 -7.32
C GLN A 401 8.96 -9.26 -8.34
N TRP A 402 9.51 -10.04 -9.26
CA TRP A 402 10.27 -9.57 -10.39
C TRP A 402 9.36 -9.29 -11.57
N ILE A 403 9.44 -8.09 -12.13
CA ILE A 403 8.74 -7.73 -13.36
C ILE A 403 9.78 -7.62 -14.46
N LEU A 404 9.88 -8.64 -15.30
CA LEU A 404 10.79 -8.69 -16.43
C LEU A 404 10.09 -8.17 -17.68
N ARG A 405 10.53 -6.99 -18.16
CA ARG A 405 10.11 -6.42 -19.44
C ARG A 405 11.18 -6.66 -20.49
N GLY A 406 10.79 -6.90 -21.74
CA GLY A 406 11.75 -7.08 -22.83
C GLY A 406 11.11 -7.69 -24.07
N SER A 407 11.94 -8.04 -25.05
CA SER A 407 11.45 -8.67 -26.26
C SER A 407 10.89 -10.06 -25.97
N LEU A 408 9.78 -10.40 -26.64
CA LEU A 408 9.11 -11.69 -26.45
C LEU A 408 10.03 -12.92 -26.66
N PRO A 409 10.91 -12.97 -27.67
CA PRO A 409 11.81 -14.12 -27.84
C PRO A 409 12.71 -14.36 -26.63
N VAL A 410 13.24 -13.30 -26.02
CA VAL A 410 14.12 -13.40 -24.84
C VAL A 410 13.34 -13.85 -23.61
N LEU A 411 12.16 -13.27 -23.36
CA LEU A 411 11.34 -13.67 -22.22
C LEU A 411 10.83 -15.12 -22.35
N ARG A 412 10.51 -15.57 -23.58
CA ARG A 412 10.18 -16.99 -23.85
C ARG A 412 11.35 -17.90 -23.56
N MET A 413 12.55 -17.56 -24.04
CA MET A 413 13.77 -18.33 -23.76
C MET A 413 14.00 -18.47 -22.25
N LEU A 414 13.89 -17.39 -21.48
CA LEU A 414 14.06 -17.44 -20.02
C LEU A 414 13.05 -18.40 -19.36
N ARG A 415 11.79 -18.35 -19.78
CA ARG A 415 10.75 -19.25 -19.27
C ARG A 415 11.00 -20.71 -19.66
N GLU A 416 11.41 -20.97 -20.90
CA GLU A 416 11.73 -22.30 -21.42
C GLU A 416 12.97 -22.92 -20.75
N CYS A 417 13.91 -22.08 -20.28
CA CYS A 417 15.08 -22.51 -19.51
C CYS A 417 14.83 -22.69 -18.00
N GLU A 418 13.58 -22.63 -17.54
CA GLU A 418 13.23 -22.72 -16.10
C GLU A 418 14.02 -21.69 -15.25
N PHE A 419 14.15 -20.46 -15.75
CA PHE A 419 14.92 -19.40 -15.09
C PHE A 419 14.50 -19.16 -13.63
N ASP A 420 13.20 -19.28 -13.34
CA ASP A 420 12.65 -19.13 -12.00
C ASP A 420 13.30 -20.12 -11.01
N THR A 421 13.57 -21.36 -11.44
CA THR A 421 14.27 -22.38 -10.64
C THR A 421 15.72 -21.97 -10.38
N LEU A 422 16.43 -21.46 -11.40
CA LEU A 422 17.81 -20.99 -11.25
C LEU A 422 17.89 -19.80 -10.30
N LEU A 423 16.96 -18.86 -10.44
CA LEU A 423 16.85 -17.70 -9.56
C LEU A 423 16.64 -18.13 -8.10
N SER A 424 15.71 -19.05 -7.86
CA SER A 424 15.46 -19.62 -6.53
C SER A 424 16.61 -20.45 -5.96
N LEU A 425 17.57 -20.89 -6.77
CA LEU A 425 18.77 -21.59 -6.28
C LEU A 425 19.93 -20.64 -6.00
N GLU A 426 20.12 -19.63 -6.83
CA GLU A 426 21.27 -18.71 -6.75
C GLU A 426 21.02 -17.51 -5.82
N LEU A 427 19.77 -17.10 -5.66
CA LEU A 427 19.37 -15.92 -4.89
C LEU A 427 18.38 -16.26 -3.76
N ASP A 428 18.36 -17.50 -3.27
CA ASP A 428 17.49 -17.93 -2.16
C ASP A 428 17.75 -17.16 -0.85
N GLN A 429 18.98 -16.66 -0.68
CA GLN A 429 19.44 -15.99 0.53
C GLN A 429 20.24 -14.72 0.22
N LEU A 430 19.94 -13.67 0.95
CA LEU A 430 20.69 -12.41 0.94
C LEU A 430 21.30 -12.16 2.31
N GLN A 431 22.58 -11.78 2.34
CA GLN A 431 23.21 -11.29 3.57
C GLN A 431 23.02 -9.77 3.64
N ALA A 432 22.09 -9.32 4.48
CA ALA A 432 21.84 -7.90 4.73
C ALA A 432 22.14 -7.62 6.20
N THR A 433 22.85 -6.51 6.49
CA THR A 433 23.10 -6.01 7.85
C THR A 433 23.63 -7.04 8.87
N GLY A 434 24.33 -8.09 8.40
CA GLY A 434 24.88 -9.15 9.25
C GLY A 434 23.91 -10.31 9.56
N ARG A 435 22.75 -10.35 8.89
CA ARG A 435 21.73 -11.39 8.99
C ARG A 435 21.45 -12.02 7.63
N ALA A 436 21.14 -13.31 7.62
CA ALA A 436 20.60 -13.99 6.45
C ALA A 436 19.10 -13.68 6.32
N LEU A 437 18.72 -13.10 5.19
CA LEU A 437 17.33 -12.97 4.73
C LEU A 437 17.03 -14.10 3.77
N GLN A 438 15.88 -14.74 3.92
CA GLN A 438 15.38 -15.69 2.93
C GLN A 438 14.55 -14.96 1.88
N LEU A 439 14.70 -15.33 0.62
CA LEU A 439 14.01 -14.71 -0.50
C LEU A 439 13.06 -15.71 -1.15
N LEU A 440 11.82 -15.26 -1.35
CA LEU A 440 10.81 -15.94 -2.16
C LEU A 440 10.68 -15.16 -3.45
N HIS A 441 10.90 -15.81 -4.58
CA HIS A 441 10.87 -15.17 -5.88
C HIS A 441 9.59 -15.52 -6.63
N ASP A 442 8.91 -14.50 -7.13
CA ASP A 442 7.82 -14.59 -8.09
C ASP A 442 8.24 -13.81 -9.34
N VAL A 443 8.14 -14.41 -10.53
CA VAL A 443 8.62 -13.79 -11.77
C VAL A 443 7.45 -13.57 -12.73
N ARG A 444 7.22 -12.30 -13.05
CA ARG A 444 6.27 -11.84 -14.04
C ARG A 444 6.98 -11.43 -15.31
N TYR A 445 6.61 -12.07 -16.41
CA TYR A 445 7.15 -11.77 -17.74
C TYR A 445 6.14 -10.89 -18.49
N LEU A 446 6.54 -9.66 -18.81
CA LEU A 446 5.72 -8.68 -19.52
C LEU A 446 6.40 -8.30 -20.84
N PRO A 447 6.10 -8.99 -21.95
CA PRO A 447 6.72 -8.70 -23.24
C PRO A 447 6.33 -7.31 -23.74
N ASP A 448 7.31 -6.61 -24.30
CA ASP A 448 7.11 -5.35 -24.99
C ASP A 448 6.25 -5.54 -26.25
N SER A 449 5.78 -4.42 -26.82
CA SER A 449 5.16 -4.45 -28.14
C SER A 449 6.11 -5.05 -29.17
N TRP A 450 5.59 -5.88 -30.07
CA TRP A 450 6.38 -6.40 -31.17
C TRP A 450 6.97 -5.25 -32.02
N PRO A 451 8.21 -5.38 -32.49
CA PRO A 451 8.77 -4.40 -33.42
C PRO A 451 7.93 -4.37 -34.70
N ALA A 452 7.95 -3.24 -35.40
CA ALA A 452 7.27 -3.14 -36.68
C ALA A 452 7.83 -4.18 -37.66
N GLY A 453 6.96 -5.03 -38.21
CA GLY A 453 7.32 -6.08 -39.14
C GLY A 453 7.87 -5.54 -40.45
N ASN A 454 8.56 -6.39 -41.21
CA ASN A 454 8.95 -6.12 -42.59
C ASN A 454 8.13 -7.00 -43.55
N PRO A 455 7.24 -6.46 -44.40
CA PRO A 455 6.97 -5.03 -44.62
C PRO A 455 6.10 -4.40 -43.53
N ALA A 456 6.34 -3.12 -43.26
CA ALA A 456 5.57 -2.34 -42.31
C ALA A 456 4.09 -2.29 -42.70
N GLY A 457 3.20 -2.51 -41.72
CA GLY A 457 1.75 -2.59 -41.93
C GLY A 457 1.22 -3.99 -42.25
N GLY A 458 2.05 -5.02 -42.11
CA GLY A 458 1.62 -6.42 -42.20
C GLY A 458 0.61 -6.82 -41.12
N LEU A 459 0.11 -8.06 -41.19
CA LEU A 459 -0.83 -8.60 -40.20
C LEU A 459 -0.33 -8.52 -38.74
N PRO A 460 0.97 -8.75 -38.42
CA PRO A 460 1.49 -8.57 -37.07
C PRO A 460 1.37 -7.12 -36.56
N ASP A 461 1.69 -6.13 -37.40
CA ASP A 461 1.58 -4.71 -37.05
C ASP A 461 0.12 -4.29 -36.83
N GLN A 462 -0.79 -4.76 -37.69
CA GLN A 462 -2.22 -4.49 -37.55
C GLN A 462 -2.79 -5.12 -36.27
N TYR A 463 -2.36 -6.33 -35.94
CA TYR A 463 -2.73 -6.99 -34.69
C TYR A 463 -2.20 -6.22 -33.48
N GLN A 464 -0.92 -5.85 -33.48
CA GLN A 464 -0.31 -5.08 -32.40
C GLN A 464 -1.00 -3.72 -32.21
N GLN A 465 -1.33 -3.02 -33.29
CA GLN A 465 -2.11 -1.77 -33.25
C GLN A 465 -3.52 -1.98 -32.70
N HIS A 466 -4.15 -3.12 -32.99
CA HIS A 466 -5.47 -3.44 -32.45
C HIS A 466 -5.39 -3.72 -30.94
N VAL A 467 -4.44 -4.54 -30.51
CA VAL A 467 -4.28 -4.96 -29.11
C VAL A 467 -3.82 -3.79 -28.22
N SER A 468 -3.07 -2.84 -28.77
CA SER A 468 -2.60 -1.65 -28.04
C SER A 468 -3.68 -0.57 -27.85
N ARG A 469 -4.92 -0.79 -28.31
CA ARG A 469 -6.02 0.18 -28.12
C ARG A 469 -6.48 0.20 -26.66
N PRO A 470 -6.56 1.38 -26.00
CA PRO A 470 -6.98 1.47 -24.60
C PRO A 470 -8.34 0.84 -24.31
N ALA A 471 -9.26 0.86 -25.28
CA ALA A 471 -10.60 0.31 -25.14
C ALA A 471 -10.66 -1.23 -25.12
N MET A 472 -9.58 -1.93 -25.52
CA MET A 472 -9.59 -3.39 -25.64
C MET A 472 -9.72 -4.09 -24.27
N LEU A 473 -9.09 -3.53 -23.25
CA LEU A 473 -9.06 -4.09 -21.89
C LEU A 473 -9.95 -3.30 -20.92
N GLY A 474 -10.84 -2.45 -21.42
CA GLY A 474 -11.81 -1.74 -20.58
C GLY A 474 -12.89 -2.68 -20.07
N ASP A 475 -13.39 -2.44 -18.86
CA ASP A 475 -14.43 -3.24 -18.19
C ASP A 475 -15.64 -3.52 -19.08
N ALA A 476 -16.06 -2.54 -19.89
CA ALA A 476 -17.20 -2.68 -20.80
C ALA A 476 -16.94 -3.72 -21.91
N GLU A 477 -15.72 -3.76 -22.46
CA GLU A 477 -15.37 -4.70 -23.52
C GLU A 477 -15.15 -6.10 -22.97
N LEU A 478 -14.48 -6.22 -21.81
CA LEU A 478 -14.32 -7.50 -21.11
C LEU A 478 -15.67 -8.08 -20.65
N THR A 479 -16.57 -7.23 -20.14
CA THR A 479 -17.96 -7.62 -19.81
C THR A 479 -18.65 -8.15 -21.06
N ARG A 480 -18.55 -7.43 -22.19
CA ARG A 480 -19.14 -7.87 -23.46
C ARG A 480 -18.60 -9.23 -23.89
N VAL A 481 -17.29 -9.46 -23.78
CA VAL A 481 -16.66 -10.76 -24.12
C VAL A 481 -17.25 -11.87 -23.24
N ILE A 482 -17.27 -11.69 -21.92
CA ILE A 482 -17.81 -12.67 -20.96
C ILE A 482 -19.30 -12.95 -21.22
N GLU A 483 -20.10 -11.92 -21.48
CA GLU A 483 -21.54 -12.07 -21.73
C GLU A 483 -21.84 -12.72 -23.08
N SER A 484 -21.06 -12.42 -24.10
CA SER A 484 -21.24 -12.91 -25.47
C SER A 484 -20.86 -14.39 -25.64
N ASP A 485 -20.05 -14.93 -24.75
CA ASP A 485 -19.63 -16.33 -24.76
C ASP A 485 -20.83 -17.28 -24.51
N ARG A 486 -21.00 -18.28 -25.38
CA ARG A 486 -22.12 -19.23 -25.30
C ARG A 486 -21.81 -20.49 -24.50
N GLU A 487 -20.53 -20.77 -24.24
CA GLU A 487 -20.06 -21.95 -23.51
C GLU A 487 -20.02 -21.70 -21.99
N LEU A 488 -19.87 -20.44 -21.58
CA LEU A 488 -19.92 -20.06 -20.17
C LEU A 488 -21.33 -20.16 -19.57
N SER A 489 -21.46 -20.94 -18.50
CA SER A 489 -22.68 -20.98 -17.67
C SER A 489 -22.96 -19.62 -17.02
N THR A 490 -24.23 -19.36 -16.66
CA THR A 490 -24.63 -18.13 -15.95
C THR A 490 -23.86 -17.92 -14.63
N ALA A 491 -23.60 -18.99 -13.89
CA ALA A 491 -22.83 -18.92 -12.64
C ALA A 491 -21.37 -18.51 -12.89
N TRP A 492 -20.74 -19.03 -13.95
CA TRP A 492 -19.37 -18.64 -14.33
C TRP A 492 -19.28 -17.21 -14.84
N LYS A 493 -20.26 -16.77 -15.63
CA LYS A 493 -20.34 -15.36 -16.05
C LYS A 493 -20.40 -14.43 -14.85
N GLN A 494 -21.28 -14.70 -13.88
CA GLN A 494 -21.38 -13.91 -12.65
C GLN A 494 -20.08 -13.87 -11.86
N ARG A 495 -19.37 -15.00 -11.73
CA ARG A 495 -18.07 -15.05 -11.04
C ARG A 495 -16.99 -14.24 -11.76
N LEU A 496 -16.88 -14.37 -13.08
CA LEU A 496 -15.90 -13.61 -13.86
C LEU A 496 -16.19 -12.12 -13.81
N LEU A 497 -17.45 -11.71 -13.96
CA LEU A 497 -17.87 -10.31 -13.82
C LEU A 497 -17.54 -9.73 -12.45
N ALA A 498 -17.66 -10.52 -11.38
CA ALA A 498 -17.33 -10.10 -10.03
C ALA A 498 -15.82 -9.87 -9.79
N VAL A 499 -14.95 -10.46 -10.62
CA VAL A 499 -13.49 -10.39 -10.48
C VAL A 499 -12.87 -9.38 -11.46
N LEU A 500 -13.65 -8.84 -12.42
CA LEU A 500 -13.16 -7.91 -13.44
C LEU A 500 -12.34 -6.75 -12.87
N SER A 501 -12.81 -6.13 -11.78
CA SER A 501 -12.12 -5.00 -11.13
C SER A 501 -10.79 -5.36 -10.46
N ALA A 502 -10.52 -6.65 -10.26
CA ALA A 502 -9.30 -7.17 -9.65
C ALA A 502 -8.34 -7.79 -10.68
N LEU A 503 -8.68 -7.78 -11.98
CA LEU A 503 -7.81 -8.31 -13.01
C LEU A 503 -6.62 -7.38 -13.27
N ASP A 504 -5.46 -7.98 -13.56
CA ASP A 504 -4.27 -7.26 -13.98
C ASP A 504 -4.28 -7.08 -15.52
N PRO A 505 -4.53 -5.86 -16.03
CA PRO A 505 -4.60 -5.62 -17.47
C PRO A 505 -3.25 -5.83 -18.17
N GLU A 506 -2.12 -5.59 -17.49
CA GLU A 506 -0.81 -5.81 -18.09
C GLU A 506 -0.52 -7.30 -18.28
N GLN A 507 -0.95 -8.13 -17.33
CA GLN A 507 -0.81 -9.59 -17.46
C GLN A 507 -1.68 -10.15 -18.59
N ILE A 508 -2.90 -9.63 -18.73
CA ILE A 508 -3.79 -10.01 -19.85
C ILE A 508 -3.15 -9.60 -21.17
N LEU A 509 -2.63 -8.36 -21.26
CA LEU A 509 -1.97 -7.84 -22.44
C LEU A 509 -0.71 -8.64 -22.80
N ALA A 510 0.09 -9.00 -21.80
CA ALA A 510 1.24 -9.88 -21.94
C ALA A 510 0.84 -11.22 -22.56
N ARG A 511 -0.21 -11.85 -22.02
CA ARG A 511 -0.71 -13.13 -22.56
C ARG A 511 -1.21 -13.02 -24.00
N ILE A 512 -1.93 -11.94 -24.33
CA ILE A 512 -2.40 -11.67 -25.69
C ILE A 512 -1.21 -11.55 -26.66
N ARG A 513 -0.14 -10.86 -26.24
CA ARG A 513 1.10 -10.73 -27.03
C ARG A 513 1.87 -12.04 -27.16
N GLU A 514 1.82 -12.92 -26.16
CA GLU A 514 2.42 -14.25 -26.27
C GLU A 514 1.64 -15.13 -27.25
N ASP A 515 0.33 -15.28 -27.03
CA ASP A 515 -0.54 -16.15 -27.84
C ASP A 515 -0.64 -15.67 -29.28
N GLY A 516 -0.73 -14.35 -29.48
CA GLY A 516 -0.79 -13.74 -30.81
C GLY A 516 0.47 -13.98 -31.62
N ALA A 517 1.66 -14.06 -31.00
CA ALA A 517 2.91 -14.26 -31.72
C ALA A 517 2.95 -15.64 -32.38
N ALA A 518 2.36 -16.66 -31.74
CA ALA A 518 2.26 -18.01 -32.29
C ALA A 518 1.40 -18.08 -33.57
N TRP A 519 0.50 -17.12 -33.79
CA TRP A 519 -0.30 -17.06 -35.03
C TRP A 519 0.50 -16.61 -36.25
N PHE A 520 1.66 -16.01 -36.02
CA PHE A 520 2.51 -15.43 -37.04
C PHE A 520 3.88 -16.15 -37.19
N GLU A 521 4.09 -17.29 -36.52
CA GLU A 521 5.27 -18.14 -36.72
C GLU A 521 5.22 -18.87 -38.10
N PRO A 522 6.34 -18.95 -38.87
CA PRO A 522 7.73 -18.73 -38.46
C PRO A 522 8.38 -17.51 -39.14
N ARG A 523 8.65 -16.45 -38.35
CA ARG A 523 9.78 -15.49 -38.45
C ARG A 523 9.60 -14.36 -37.43
N PHE A 524 9.81 -14.67 -36.16
CA PHE A 524 10.35 -13.71 -35.18
C PHE A 524 11.86 -13.98 -35.05
N ASP A 525 12.57 -14.02 -36.18
CA ASP A 525 14.03 -14.16 -36.18
C ASP A 525 14.66 -12.78 -35.98
N LEU A 526 15.34 -12.61 -34.85
CA LEU A 526 16.20 -11.46 -34.59
C LEU A 526 17.37 -11.35 -35.59
N GLN A 527 17.69 -12.42 -36.34
CA GLN A 527 18.74 -12.43 -37.35
C GLN A 527 18.44 -11.54 -38.56
N ALA A 528 17.18 -11.25 -38.88
CA ALA A 528 16.85 -10.37 -40.01
C ALA A 528 17.13 -8.88 -39.76
N ALA A 529 17.46 -8.49 -38.51
CA ALA A 529 17.86 -7.13 -38.18
C ALA A 529 19.36 -6.87 -38.40
N GLU A 530 20.18 -7.91 -38.54
CA GLU A 530 21.63 -7.78 -38.77
C GLU A 530 22.04 -7.96 -40.24
N GLU A 531 21.19 -8.54 -41.10
CA GLU A 531 21.52 -8.79 -42.52
C GLU A 531 20.97 -7.74 -43.51
N ALA A 532 20.52 -6.58 -43.03
CA ALA A 532 20.02 -5.50 -43.89
C ALA A 532 21.02 -4.33 -43.99
N GLU A 533 22.27 -4.61 -44.38
CA GLU A 533 23.13 -3.62 -45.03
C GLU A 533 23.39 -4.02 -46.49
N ASP A 534 22.97 -3.11 -47.37
CA ASP A 534 23.11 -3.02 -48.84
C ASP A 534 22.37 -4.01 -49.75
N PRO A 535 21.27 -3.54 -50.41
CA PRO A 535 20.99 -3.92 -51.78
C PRO A 535 21.63 -2.90 -52.73
N GLU A 536 22.64 -3.33 -53.48
CA GLU A 536 23.07 -2.66 -54.71
C GLU A 536 21.85 -2.41 -55.60
N ILE A 537 21.67 -1.15 -55.98
CA ILE A 537 20.62 -0.68 -56.86
C ILE A 537 20.91 -1.21 -58.27
N ASP A 538 20.19 -2.24 -58.71
CA ASP A 538 20.11 -2.62 -60.12
C ASP A 538 18.96 -1.86 -60.79
N SER A 539 19.31 -0.87 -61.59
CA SER A 539 18.38 0.01 -62.30
C SER A 539 18.16 -0.49 -63.73
N ALA A 540 16.99 -1.07 -64.03
CA ALA A 540 16.39 -1.02 -65.37
C ALA A 540 14.98 -1.62 -65.41
N ASP A 541 13.96 -0.75 -65.38
CA ASP A 541 12.76 -0.93 -66.22
C ASP A 541 12.03 0.41 -66.34
N TYR A 542 12.50 1.24 -67.27
CA TYR A 542 11.78 2.43 -67.73
C TYR A 542 11.81 2.47 -69.26
N SER A 543 10.68 2.09 -69.87
CA SER A 543 10.43 2.26 -71.31
C SER A 543 9.83 3.64 -71.59
N PRO A 544 10.34 4.37 -72.58
CA PRO A 544 9.48 5.16 -73.44
C PRO A 544 9.62 4.73 -74.92
N GLY A 545 8.48 4.78 -75.62
CA GLY A 545 8.32 4.38 -77.02
C GLY A 545 8.98 5.31 -78.06
N PRO A 546 8.66 5.10 -79.36
CA PRO A 546 9.66 4.92 -80.39
C PRO A 546 9.91 6.17 -81.23
N THR A 547 11.16 6.34 -81.69
CA THR A 547 11.48 7.15 -82.88
C THR A 547 12.71 6.58 -83.58
N ASP A 548 12.57 6.42 -84.90
CA ASP A 548 13.61 6.15 -85.90
C ASP A 548 14.96 6.81 -85.60
N VAL A 549 16.08 6.13 -85.89
CA VAL A 549 17.08 6.48 -86.93
C VAL A 549 18.11 5.34 -87.05
N THR A 550 18.59 5.17 -88.27
CA THR A 550 19.40 4.12 -88.92
C THR A 550 20.89 4.01 -88.57
N ALA A 551 21.40 2.78 -88.74
CA ALA A 551 22.63 2.36 -89.47
C ALA A 551 24.06 2.46 -88.88
N GLU A 552 24.81 1.37 -89.17
CA GLU A 552 26.28 1.24 -89.40
C GLU A 552 27.19 1.23 -88.16
N ASP A 553 27.74 0.08 -87.77
CA ASP A 553 28.93 -0.64 -88.30
C ASP A 553 30.21 -0.27 -87.52
N LEU A 554 30.96 -1.29 -87.07
CA LEU A 554 32.43 -1.44 -87.19
C LEU A 554 33.01 -2.44 -86.16
N ASP A 555 33.09 -3.70 -86.59
CA ASP A 555 34.28 -4.52 -86.79
C ASP A 555 35.49 -4.55 -85.81
N ALA A 556 35.89 -5.80 -85.54
CA ALA A 556 37.22 -6.41 -85.65
C ALA A 556 38.23 -6.36 -84.48
N GLU A 557 38.31 -7.50 -83.77
CA GLU A 557 39.43 -8.47 -83.82
C GLU A 557 40.85 -8.00 -84.23
N LEU A 558 41.85 -8.18 -83.35
CA LEU A 558 42.97 -9.18 -83.46
C LEU A 558 44.21 -8.79 -82.62
N GLU A 559 44.70 -9.81 -81.89
CA GLU A 559 46.10 -10.17 -81.55
C GLU A 559 47.03 -9.24 -80.76
N ALA A 560 47.70 -9.79 -79.73
CA ALA A 560 48.95 -10.56 -79.91
C ALA A 560 49.52 -11.09 -78.57
N ALA A 561 50.16 -12.27 -78.66
CA ALA A 561 51.32 -12.85 -77.92
C ALA A 561 51.75 -12.24 -76.56
N GLY A 562 52.10 -12.99 -75.51
CA GLY A 562 52.91 -14.22 -75.45
C GLY A 562 54.28 -13.91 -74.80
N GLU A 563 54.72 -14.77 -73.86
CA GLU A 563 56.05 -14.82 -73.17
C GLU A 563 56.28 -13.81 -72.02
N ALA A 564 56.91 -14.08 -70.87
CA ALA A 564 57.60 -15.26 -70.31
C ALA A 564 57.84 -15.06 -68.78
N GLU A 565 57.97 -16.21 -68.08
CA GLU A 565 58.84 -16.56 -66.94
C GLU A 565 59.03 -15.61 -65.72
N SER A 566 58.79 -16.11 -64.51
CA SER A 566 59.85 -16.50 -63.53
C SER A 566 59.33 -16.90 -62.14
N GLU A 567 59.72 -18.12 -61.74
CA GLU A 567 60.25 -18.55 -60.42
C GLU A 567 59.35 -18.46 -59.17
N GLU A 568 58.86 -19.60 -58.65
CA GLU A 568 59.52 -20.50 -57.67
C GLU A 568 59.82 -19.90 -56.30
N SER A 569 59.03 -20.26 -55.28
CA SER A 569 59.51 -20.73 -53.96
C SER A 569 58.35 -21.25 -53.09
N GLU A 570 58.32 -22.57 -52.93
CA GLU A 570 57.65 -23.38 -51.89
C GLU A 570 58.52 -23.41 -50.59
N PRO A 571 58.20 -24.14 -49.49
CA PRO A 571 57.16 -23.88 -48.49
C PRO A 571 57.70 -24.07 -47.03
N ASP A 572 56.79 -24.20 -46.05
CA ASP A 572 56.91 -24.91 -44.75
C ASP A 572 57.97 -24.50 -43.69
N ASP A 573 57.55 -24.32 -42.43
CA ASP A 573 57.69 -25.40 -41.45
C ASP A 573 56.99 -25.10 -40.10
N GLU A 574 56.44 -26.16 -39.53
CA GLU A 574 55.92 -26.27 -38.17
C GLU A 574 57.06 -26.24 -37.13
N ARG A 575 56.76 -25.86 -35.88
CA ARG A 575 57.00 -26.67 -34.64
C ARG A 575 57.06 -25.85 -33.35
N GLU A 576 56.21 -26.28 -32.42
CA GLU A 576 56.40 -26.61 -30.99
C GLU A 576 57.51 -25.97 -30.12
N ARG A 577 57.13 -25.88 -28.82
CA ARG A 577 57.89 -25.78 -27.54
C ARG A 577 57.82 -24.39 -26.90
N ASP A 578 57.52 -24.21 -25.61
CA ASP A 578 57.38 -25.08 -24.42
C ASP A 578 56.34 -24.46 -23.47
#